data_AF-A0A4R2KD03-F1
#
_entry.id   AF-A0A4R2KD03-F1
#
_cell.length_a   1.000
_cell.length_b   1.000
_cell.length_c   1.000
_cell.angle_alpha   90.00
_cell.angle_beta   90.00
_cell.angle_gamma   90.00
#
_symmetry.space_group_name_H-M   'P 1'
#
loop_
_entity.id
_entity.type
_entity.pdbx_description
1 polymer ?
#
loop_
_entity_poly.entity_id
_entity_poly.type
_entity_poly.pdbx_seq_one_letter_code
_entity_poly.pdbx_strand_id
1 'polypeptide(L)' 'MEYVERLMEKRDELIDKYAAIVLKNDLTEKEKQERRSINEEIIYIDFEIEKAKKEI' A
#
# COMPACT_ATOMS: atom_id res chain seq x y z
N MET A 1 -17.80 -8.87 -4.43
CA MET A 1 -16.55 -8.62 -5.18
C MET A 1 -16.13 -7.15 -5.13
N GLU A 2 -17.05 -6.17 -5.12
CA GLU A 2 -16.75 -4.72 -4.97
C GLU A 2 -15.80 -4.36 -3.81
N TYR A 3 -15.88 -5.05 -2.67
CA TYR A 3 -14.96 -4.80 -1.55
C TYR A 3 -13.49 -5.11 -1.91
N VAL A 4 -13.24 -6.22 -2.61
CA VAL A 4 -11.88 -6.61 -3.03
C VAL A 4 -11.36 -5.66 -4.11
N GLU A 5 -12.21 -5.25 -5.04
CA GLU A 5 -11.86 -4.27 -6.08
C GLU A 5 -11.40 -2.93 -5.46
N ARG A 6 -12.14 -2.41 -4.48
CA ARG A 6 -11.74 -1.18 -3.75
C ARG A 6 -10.43 -1.33 -2.99
N LEU A 7 -10.16 -2.51 -2.43
CA LEU A 7 -8.88 -2.79 -1.77
C LEU A 7 -7.73 -2.82 -2.78
N MET A 8 -7.95 -3.40 -3.96
CA MET A 8 -6.95 -3.42 -5.03
C MET A 8 -6.63 -2.02 -5.56
N GLU A 9 -7.65 -1.20 -5.83
CA GLU A 9 -7.47 0.20 -6.23
C GLU A 9 -6.66 0.99 -5.20
N LYS A 10 -7.00 0.85 -3.91
CA LYS A 10 -6.27 1.50 -2.82
C LYS A 10 -4.82 1.02 -2.73
N ARG A 11 -4.57 -0.27 -2.95
CA ARG A 11 -3.20 -0.83 -2.95
C ARG A 11 -2.37 -0.19 -4.06
N ASP A 12 -2.93 -0.07 -5.26
CA ASP A 12 -2.21 0.47 -6.42
C ASP A 12 -1.87 1.95 -6.21
N GLU A 13 -2.77 2.75 -5.64
CA GLU A 13 -2.46 4.14 -5.24
C GLU A 13 -1.31 4.24 -4.22
N LEU A 14 -1.26 3.31 -3.27
CA LEU A 14 -0.19 3.28 -2.27
C LEU A 14 1.14 2.83 -2.87
N ILE A 15 1.13 1.88 -3.81
CA ILE A 15 2.31 1.46 -4.56
C ILE A 15 2.87 2.63 -5.36
N ASP A 16 2.02 3.41 -6.03
CA ASP A 16 2.45 4.59 -6.79
C ASP A 16 3.11 5.64 -5.88
N LYS A 17 2.51 5.91 -4.71
CA LYS A 17 3.10 6.80 -3.70
C LYS A 17 4.42 6.26 -3.16
N TYR A 18 4.49 4.96 -2.89
CA TYR A 18 5.70 4.30 -2.43
C TYR A 18 6.83 4.40 -3.47
N ALA A 19 6.52 4.12 -4.74
CA ALA A 19 7.45 4.21 -5.85
C ALA A 19 7.98 5.65 -6.02
N ALA A 20 7.11 6.65 -5.94
CA ALA A 20 7.51 8.05 -5.99
C ALA A 20 8.48 8.45 -4.87
N ILE A 21 8.35 7.87 -3.67
CA ILE A 21 9.28 8.10 -2.56
C ILE A 21 10.60 7.34 -2.80
N VAL A 22 10.56 6.08 -3.23
CA VAL A 22 11.77 5.27 -3.46
C VAL A 22 12.66 5.82 -4.57
N LEU A 23 12.08 6.48 -5.57
CA LEU A 23 12.82 7.11 -6.68
C LEU A 23 13.57 8.39 -6.27
N LYS A 24 13.38 8.90 -5.06
CA LYS A 24 14.13 10.06 -4.54
C LYS A 24 15.51 9.62 -4.05
N ASN A 25 16.55 10.32 -4.49
CA ASN A 25 17.94 10.03 -4.11
C ASN A 25 18.23 10.33 -2.62
N ASP A 26 17.62 11.37 -2.06
CA ASP A 26 17.78 11.76 -0.66
C ASP A 26 16.42 11.94 0.00
N LEU A 27 16.15 11.13 1.03
CA LEU A 27 14.91 11.17 1.79
C LEU A 27 15.11 11.90 3.11
N THR A 28 14.21 12.83 3.40
CA THR A 28 14.06 13.39 4.75
C THR A 28 13.57 12.33 5.74
N GLU A 29 13.79 12.53 7.04
CA GLU A 29 13.27 11.60 8.06
C GLU A 29 11.74 11.46 8.00
N LYS A 30 11.04 12.54 7.64
CA LYS A 30 9.59 12.52 7.42
C LYS A 30 9.22 11.59 6.27
N GLU A 31 9.91 11.68 5.13
CA GLU A 31 9.64 10.82 3.98
C GLU A 31 10.04 9.36 4.24
N LYS A 32 11.09 9.10 5.04
CA LYS A 32 11.43 7.74 5.48
C LYS A 32 10.33 7.15 6.37
N GLN A 33 9.72 7.96 7.24
CA GLN A 33 8.60 7.55 8.07
C GLN A 33 7.34 7.32 7.24
N GLU A 34 7.05 8.22 6.30
CA GLU A 34 5.94 8.09 5.35
C GLU A 34 6.08 6.81 4.49
N ARG A 35 7.29 6.55 3.96
CA ARG A 35 7.60 5.31 3.23
C ARG A 35 7.30 4.06 4.04
N ARG A 36 7.68 4.04 5.33
CA ARG A 36 7.39 2.92 6.24
C ARG A 36 5.90 2.73 6.45
N SER A 37 5.18 3.83 6.72
CA SER A 37 3.73 3.81 6.91
C SER A 37 3.00 3.29 5.67
N ILE A 38 3.40 3.75 4.47
CA ILE A 38 2.80 3.29 3.20
C ILE A 38 3.07 1.79 3.00
N ASN A 39 4.29 1.33 3.28
CA ASN A 39 4.63 -0.09 3.15
C ASN A 39 3.81 -0.98 4.11
N GLU A 40 3.65 -0.56 5.35
CA GLU A 40 2.80 -1.25 6.33
C GLU A 40 1.34 -1.31 5.88
N GLU A 41 0.83 -0.22 5.30
CA GLU A 41 -0.54 -0.15 4.78
C GLU A 41 -0.74 -1.05 3.55
N ILE A 42 0.23 -1.14 2.64
CA ILE A 42 0.20 -2.09 1.50
C ILE A 42 0.11 -3.53 2.01
N ILE A 43 0.96 -3.91 2.97
CA ILE A 43 0.96 -5.26 3.56
C ILE A 43 -0.39 -5.58 4.20
N TYR A 44 -0.96 -4.61 4.93
CA TYR A 44 -2.28 -4.77 5.54
C TYR A 44 -3.38 -4.97 4.49
N ILE A 45 -3.37 -4.19 3.41
CA ILE A 45 -4.34 -4.33 2.33
C ILE A 45 -4.21 -5.69 1.63
N ASP A 46 -2.98 -6.14 1.34
CA ASP A 46 -2.76 -7.46 0.75
C ASP A 46 -3.32 -8.57 1.65
N PHE A 47 -3.14 -8.46 2.97
CA PHE A 47 -3.74 -9.39 3.93
C PHE A 47 -5.27 -9.38 3.89
N GLU A 48 -5.90 -8.20 3.87
CA GLU A 48 -7.36 -8.07 3.80
C GLU A 48 -7.94 -8.61 2.49
N ILE A 49 -7.24 -8.42 1.36
CA ILE A 49 -7.60 -9.01 0.07
C ILE A 49 -7.59 -10.54 0.16
N GLU A 50 -6.51 -11.12 0.68
CA GLU A 50 -6.37 -12.58 0.79
C GLU A 50 -7.39 -13.18 1.77
N LYS A 51 -7.72 -12.46 2.84
CA LYS A 51 -8.79 -12.86 3.75
C LYS A 51 -10.15 -12.84 3.05
N ALA A 52 -10.48 -11.75 2.36
CA ALA A 52 -11.76 -11.60 1.66
C ALA A 52 -11.96 -12.65 0.55
N LYS A 53 -10.89 -13.07 -0.13
CA LYS A 53 -10.93 -14.17 -1.12
C LYS A 53 -11.25 -15.54 -0.52
N LYS A 54 -10.91 -15.79 0.75
CA LYS A 54 -11.18 -17.07 1.43
C LYS A 54 -12.60 -17.19 1.98
N GLU A 55 -13.26 -16.05 2.20
CA GLU A 55 -14.62 -15.98 2.73
C GLU A 55 -15.70 -16.01 1.63
N ILE A 56 -15.29 -16.06 0.35
CA ILE A 56 -16.13 -16.18 -0.86
C ILE A 56 -15.98 -17.58 -1.45
#